data_AF-A0A2G2I4U6-F1
#
_entry.id   AF-A0A2G2I4U6-F1
#
_cell.length_a   1.000
_cell.length_b   1.000
_cell.length_c   1.000
_cell.angle_alpha   90.00
_cell.angle_beta   90.00
_cell.angle_gamma   90.00
#
_symmetry.space_group_name_H-M   'P 1'
#
loop_
_entity.id
_entity.type
_entity.pdbx_description
1 polymer ?
#
loop_
_entity_poly.entity_id
_entity_poly.type
_entity_poly.pdbx_seq_one_letter_code
_entity_poly.pdbx_strand_id
1 'polypeptide(L)' 'MSKVLFIILFSFILVGCSNKQLYQAGQDFQKSKCVEKSVSEQQHNDCLNADKKTYEEYDKDRKDTINK' A
#
# COMPACT_ATOMS: atom_id res chain seq x y z
N MET A 1 -2.59 -35.28 17.43
CA MET A 1 -2.16 -34.91 16.07
C MET A 1 -3.00 -33.78 15.47
N SER A 2 -4.35 -33.83 15.49
CA SER A 2 -5.20 -32.78 14.89
C SER A 2 -4.98 -31.35 15.43
N LYS A 3 -4.69 -31.18 16.73
CA LYS A 3 -4.46 -29.83 17.33
C LYS A 3 -3.24 -29.11 16.75
N VAL A 4 -2.18 -29.84 16.43
CA VAL A 4 -0.96 -29.28 15.81
C VAL A 4 -1.25 -28.83 14.38
N LEU A 5 -2.08 -29.60 13.66
CA LEU A 5 -2.51 -29.26 12.30
C LEU A 5 -3.29 -27.94 12.26
N PHE A 6 -4.16 -27.70 13.24
CA PHE A 6 -4.88 -26.43 13.37
C PHE A 6 -3.94 -25.26 13.65
N ILE A 7 -2.95 -25.43 14.53
CA ILE A 7 -1.96 -24.37 14.84
C ILE A 7 -1.14 -24.01 13.59
N ILE A 8 -0.72 -25.01 12.81
CA ILE A 8 -0.01 -24.80 11.54
C ILE A 8 -0.91 -24.06 10.55
N LEU A 9 -2.17 -24.48 10.39
CA LEU A 9 -3.12 -23.82 9.50
C LEU A 9 -3.36 -22.35 9.88
N PHE A 10 -3.50 -22.06 11.18
CA PHE A 10 -3.66 -20.69 11.68
C PHE A 10 -2.39 -19.84 11.49
N SER A 11 -1.20 -20.42 11.54
CA SER A 11 0.05 -19.68 11.33
C SER A 11 0.19 -19.12 9.90
N PHE A 12 -0.39 -19.80 8.91
CA PHE A 12 -0.40 -19.29 7.53
C PHE A 12 -1.37 -18.12 7.32
N ILE A 13 -2.31 -17.88 8.23
CA ILE A 13 -3.22 -16.72 8.16
C ILE A 13 -2.47 -15.44 8.60
N LEU A 14 -1.38 -15.60 9.36
CA LEU A 14 -0.59 -14.50 9.91
C LEU A 14 0.55 -14.02 8.98
N VAL A 15 0.85 -14.73 7.89
CA VAL A 15 1.73 -14.19 6.84
C VAL A 15 0.95 -13.12 6.08
N GLY A 16 1.01 -11.90 6.63
CA GLY A 16 0.31 -10.72 6.15
C GLY A 16 0.76 -10.27 4.75
N CYS A 17 -0.04 -9.37 4.18
CA CYS A 17 0.21 -8.73 2.89
C CYS A 17 1.65 -8.26 2.76
N SER A 18 2.25 -8.42 1.58
CA SER A 18 3.60 -7.89 1.35
C SER A 18 3.62 -6.36 1.49
N ASN A 19 4.75 -5.80 1.93
CA ASN A 19 4.93 -4.35 2.03
C ASN A 19 4.64 -3.62 0.70
N LYS A 20 4.90 -4.29 -0.43
CA LYS A 20 4.59 -3.76 -1.78
C LYS A 20 3.08 -3.71 -2.04
N GLN A 21 2.33 -4.73 -1.65
CA GLN A 21 0.87 -4.72 -1.74
C GLN A 21 0.26 -3.64 -0.85
N LEU A 22 0.77 -3.49 0.38
CA LEU A 22 0.33 -2.43 1.29
C LEU A 22 0.61 -1.03 0.71
N TYR A 23 1.79 -0.84 0.11
CA TYR A 23 2.14 0.40 -0.58
C TYR A 23 1.16 0.71 -1.72
N GLN A 24 0.88 -0.27 -2.58
CA GLN A 24 -0.07 -0.12 -3.69
C GLN A 24 -1.47 0.27 -3.19
N ALA A 25 -1.99 -0.44 -2.18
CA ALA A 25 -3.28 -0.13 -1.57
C ALA A 25 -3.33 1.31 -1.02
N GLY A 26 -2.26 1.77 -0.38
CA GLY A 26 -2.14 3.16 0.09
C GLY A 26 -2.13 4.18 -1.04
N GLN A 27 -1.39 3.92 -2.12
CA GLN A 27 -1.37 4.80 -3.30
C GLN A 27 -2.72 4.88 -4.01
N ASP A 28 -3.45 3.78 -4.07
CA ASP A 28 -4.78 3.73 -4.68
C ASP A 28 -5.83 4.43 -3.83
N PHE A 29 -5.73 4.29 -2.49
CA PHE A 29 -6.56 5.05 -1.57
C PHE A 29 -6.33 6.56 -1.71
N GLN A 30 -5.07 7.02 -1.78
CA GLN A 30 -4.76 8.43 -1.99
C GLN A 30 -5.32 8.94 -3.33
N LYS A 31 -5.16 8.17 -4.41
CA LYS A 31 -5.72 8.51 -5.72
C LYS A 31 -7.24 8.62 -5.68
N SER A 32 -7.92 7.65 -5.06
CA SER A 32 -9.37 7.66 -4.89
C SER A 32 -9.84 8.89 -4.10
N LYS A 33 -9.16 9.24 -2.99
CA LYS A 33 -9.46 10.43 -2.20
C LYS A 33 -9.22 11.73 -2.95
N CYS A 34 -8.21 11.79 -3.81
CA CYS A 34 -7.97 12.93 -4.69
C CYS A 34 -9.14 13.11 -5.66
N VAL A 35 -9.53 12.04 -6.36
CA VAL A 35 -10.65 12.03 -7.31
C VAL A 35 -11.97 12.42 -6.62
N GLU A 36 -12.25 11.86 -5.44
CA GLU A 36 -13.44 12.20 -4.64
C GLU A 36 -13.53 13.69 -4.31
N LYS A 37 -12.39 14.37 -4.12
CA LYS A 37 -12.30 15.79 -3.79
C LYS A 37 -12.20 16.71 -5.00
N SER A 38 -12.03 16.17 -6.20
CA SER A 38 -11.91 16.97 -7.42
C SER A 38 -13.22 17.69 -7.73
N VAL A 39 -13.15 19.00 -7.97
CA VAL A 39 -14.30 19.86 -8.28
C VAL A 39 -14.39 20.16 -9.78
N SER A 40 -13.26 20.12 -10.49
CA SER A 40 -13.17 20.34 -11.93
C SER A 40 -12.60 19.14 -12.67
N GLU A 41 -12.87 19.07 -13.97
CA GLU A 41 -12.30 18.06 -14.86
C GLU A 41 -10.76 18.11 -14.88
N GLN A 42 -10.19 19.31 -14.83
CA GLN A 42 -8.74 19.47 -14.73
C GLN A 42 -8.19 18.83 -13.46
N GLN A 43 -8.79 19.11 -12.29
CA GLN A 43 -8.38 18.49 -11.03
C GLN A 43 -8.55 16.97 -11.04
N HIS A 44 -9.61 16.47 -11.67
CA HIS A 44 -9.82 15.03 -11.84
C HIS A 44 -8.68 14.41 -12.66
N ASN A 45 -8.33 15.02 -13.80
CA ASN A 45 -7.25 14.56 -14.65
C ASN A 45 -5.89 14.65 -13.95
N ASP A 46 -5.64 15.69 -13.16
CA ASP A 46 -4.44 15.82 -12.36
C ASP A 46 -4.33 14.67 -11.33
N CYS A 47 -5.43 14.31 -10.66
CA CYS A 47 -5.47 13.16 -9.75
C CYS A 47 -5.21 11.82 -10.46
N LEU A 48 -5.68 11.67 -11.70
CA LEU A 48 -5.47 10.45 -12.47
C LEU A 48 -4.02 10.27 -12.92
N ASN A 49 -3.35 11.37 -13.23
CA ASN A 49 -2.00 11.43 -13.77
C ASN A 49 -0.94 11.83 -12.73
N ALA A 50 -1.32 11.94 -11.45
CA ALA A 50 -0.39 12.28 -10.39
C ALA A 50 0.79 11.30 -10.36
N ASP A 51 2.00 11.83 -10.39
CA ASP A 51 3.23 11.06 -10.31
C ASP A 51 3.29 10.31 -8.97
N LYS A 52 3.51 9.00 -9.07
CA LYS A 52 3.68 8.11 -7.94
C LYS A 52 5.16 7.74 -7.87
N LYS A 53 5.79 7.91 -6.71
CA LYS A 53 7.09 7.29 -6.45
C LYS A 53 7.01 5.79 -6.73
N THR A 54 8.10 5.20 -7.19
CA THR A 54 8.20 3.75 -7.26
C THR A 54 8.19 3.16 -5.85
N TYR A 55 7.83 1.88 -5.72
CA TYR A 55 7.88 1.21 -4.42
C TYR A 55 9.30 1.19 -3.86
N GLU A 56 10.28 1.06 -4.75
CA GLU A 56 11.70 0.96 -4.44
C GLU A 56 12.25 2.28 -3.89
N GLU A 57 11.85 3.42 -4.48
CA GLU A 57 12.16 4.76 -3.94
C GLU A 57 11.50 4.99 -2.58
N TYR A 58 10.21 4.64 -2.45
CA TYR A 58 9.51 4.71 -1.17
C TYR A 58 10.19 3.86 -0.08
N ASP A 59 10.57 2.62 -0.41
CA ASP A 59 11.17 1.70 0.55
C ASP A 59 12.56 2.19 1.00
N LYS A 60 13.33 2.78 0.07
CA LYS A 60 14.60 3.44 0.40
C LYS A 60 14.38 4.61 1.36
N ASP A 61 13.52 5.56 1.02
CA ASP A 61 13.24 6.75 1.86
C ASP A 61 12.77 6.35 3.27
N ARG A 62 11.89 5.34 3.34
CA ARG A 62 11.37 4.80 4.60
C ARG A 62 12.48 4.21 5.47
N LYS A 63 13.38 3.42 4.88
CA LYS A 63 14.52 2.83 5.60
C LYS A 63 15.50 3.90 6.06
N ASP A 64 15.81 4.87 5.21
CA ASP A 64 16.70 5.98 5.55
C ASP A 64 16.14 6.82 6.72
N THR A 65 14.82 6.96 6.81
CA THR A 65 14.15 7.65 7.92
C THR A 65 14.23 6.88 9.24
N ILE A 66 14.11 5.55 9.20
CA ILE A 66 14.17 4.69 10.40
C ILE A 66 15.60 4.58 10.94
N ASN A 67 16.61 4.65 10.07
CA ASN A 67 18.02 4.48 10.42
C ASN A 67 18.73 5.79 10.81
N LYS A 68 17.99 6.88 10.99
CA LYS A 68 18.50 8.21 11.35
C LYS A 68 18.30 8.49 12.84
#